data_AF-J5GDL5-F1
#
_entry.id   AF-J5GDL5-F1
#
_cell.length_a   1.000
_cell.length_b   1.000
_cell.length_c   1.000
_cell.angle_alpha   90.00
_cell.angle_beta   90.00
_cell.angle_gamma   90.00
#
_symmetry.space_group_name_H-M   'P 1'
#
loop_
_entity.id
_entity.type
_entity.pdbx_description
1 polymer ?
#
loop_
_entity_poly.entity_id
_entity_poly.type
_entity_poly.pdbx_seq_one_letter_code
_entity_poly.pdbx_strand_id
1 'polypeptide(L)'
;MLTGTEVDGKKVEDKEFVQEGKEPFISIEGESKYIFYFSDALISNGKWEASDKGVKMTDKDGSTVEAIIDGEKMVMDFPEDKTKYEFTKTTEKPKAYDDAVKKVTW
;
A
#
# COMPACT_ATOMS: atom_id res chain seq x y z
N MET A 1 -3.11 4.68 -4.83
CA MET A 1 -1.84 4.82 -5.57
C MET A 1 -0.89 5.63 -4.73
N LEU A 2 0.40 5.30 -4.70
CA LEU A 2 1.40 6.07 -3.97
C LEU A 2 1.48 7.49 -4.54
N THR A 3 1.44 8.47 -3.64
CA THR A 3 1.47 9.90 -3.97
C THR A 3 2.44 10.69 -3.10
N GLY A 4 3.05 10.06 -2.11
CA GLY A 4 4.09 10.68 -1.31
C GLY A 4 4.87 9.67 -0.50
N THR A 5 6.17 9.93 -0.40
CA THR A 5 7.11 9.16 0.40
C THR A 5 7.90 10.11 1.29
N GLU A 6 8.06 9.74 2.55
CA GLU A 6 8.90 10.45 3.51
C GLU A 6 9.89 9.47 4.16
N VAL A 7 11.17 9.84 4.20
CA VAL A 7 12.26 9.04 4.80
C VAL A 7 13.07 9.97 5.71
N ASP A 8 13.30 9.56 6.96
CA ASP A 8 13.99 10.39 7.98
C ASP A 8 13.35 11.79 8.13
N GLY A 9 12.02 11.88 8.01
CA GLY A 9 11.29 13.15 8.10
C GLY A 9 11.41 14.06 6.87
N LYS A 10 12.00 13.58 5.77
CA LYS A 10 12.18 14.32 4.52
C LYS A 10 11.36 13.72 3.39
N LYS A 11 10.65 14.57 2.66
CA LYS A 11 9.93 14.16 1.44
C LYS A 11 10.92 13.71 0.37
N VAL A 12 10.63 12.58 -0.24
CA VAL A 12 11.37 12.02 -1.38
C VAL A 12 10.49 12.12 -2.62
N GLU A 13 11.06 12.48 -3.76
CA GLU A 13 10.30 12.51 -5.01
C GLU A 13 10.09 11.09 -5.55
N ASP A 14 8.82 10.65 -5.65
CA ASP A 14 8.47 9.30 -6.10
C ASP A 14 9.05 8.95 -7.49
N LYS A 15 9.26 9.96 -8.35
CA LYS A 15 9.78 9.82 -9.71
C LYS A 15 11.20 9.25 -9.77
N GLU A 16 11.95 9.30 -8.67
CA GLU A 16 13.33 8.80 -8.62
C GLU A 16 13.40 7.26 -8.54
N PHE A 17 12.32 6.59 -8.11
CA PHE A 17 12.31 5.14 -7.92
C PHE A 17 11.06 4.42 -8.45
N VAL A 18 10.00 5.16 -8.80
CA VAL A 18 8.79 4.59 -9.40
C VAL A 18 8.93 4.56 -10.93
N GLN A 19 8.94 3.34 -11.49
CA GLN A 19 8.90 3.13 -12.93
C GLN A 19 7.47 3.31 -13.45
N GLU A 20 7.32 3.91 -14.64
CA GLU A 20 6.01 4.07 -15.27
C GLU A 20 5.32 2.70 -15.46
N GLY A 21 4.07 2.62 -15.02
CA GLY A 21 3.26 1.40 -15.03
C GLY A 21 3.57 0.40 -13.93
N LYS A 22 4.49 0.73 -13.02
CA LYS A 22 4.80 -0.01 -11.80
C LYS A 22 4.63 0.87 -10.56
N GLU A 23 3.68 1.78 -10.61
CA GLU A 23 3.36 2.64 -9.48
C GLU A 23 2.86 1.81 -8.30
N PRO A 24 3.41 2.01 -7.08
CA PRO A 24 2.94 1.31 -5.90
C PRO A 24 1.47 1.57 -5.61
N PHE A 25 0.75 0.54 -5.17
CA PHE A 25 -0.67 0.64 -4.87
C PHE A 25 -1.08 -0.32 -3.76
N ILE A 26 -2.20 0.03 -3.12
CA ILE A 26 -2.96 -0.85 -2.23
C ILE A 26 -4.35 -0.98 -2.83
N SER A 27 -4.78 -2.21 -3.05
CA SER A 27 -6.15 -2.57 -3.41
C SER A 27 -6.84 -3.13 -2.17
N ILE A 28 -7.82 -2.39 -1.64
CA ILE A 28 -8.70 -2.87 -0.56
C ILE A 28 -9.94 -3.47 -1.23
N GLU A 29 -10.10 -4.78 -1.11
CA GLU A 29 -11.09 -5.55 -1.86
C GLU A 29 -12.22 -6.06 -0.95
N GLY A 30 -13.29 -6.54 -1.59
CA GLY A 30 -14.36 -7.26 -0.91
C GLY A 30 -13.85 -8.51 -0.21
N GLU A 31 -14.71 -9.13 0.62
CA GLU A 31 -14.38 -10.34 1.40
C GLU A 31 -13.19 -10.17 2.35
N SER A 32 -12.93 -8.93 2.79
CA SER A 32 -11.81 -8.60 3.71
C SER A 32 -10.44 -8.94 3.12
N LYS A 33 -10.24 -8.83 1.80
CA LYS A 33 -8.97 -9.12 1.11
C LYS A 33 -8.26 -7.83 0.71
N TYR A 34 -6.93 -7.82 0.76
CA TYR A 34 -6.15 -6.73 0.16
C TYR A 34 -4.97 -7.24 -0.64
N ILE A 35 -4.52 -6.41 -1.59
CA ILE A 35 -3.28 -6.59 -2.32
C ILE A 35 -2.45 -5.33 -2.14
N PHE A 36 -1.21 -5.50 -1.71
CA PHE A 36 -0.20 -4.46 -1.69
C PHE A 36 0.85 -4.76 -2.75
N TYR A 37 1.09 -3.79 -3.64
CA TYR A 37 2.17 -3.84 -4.61
C TYR A 37 3.08 -2.63 -4.37
N PHE A 38 4.36 -2.90 -4.12
CA PHE A 38 5.38 -1.86 -4.07
C PHE A 38 6.37 -1.98 -5.22
N SER A 39 6.74 -3.22 -5.57
CA SER A 39 7.57 -3.52 -6.73
C SER A 39 7.37 -4.97 -7.14
N ASP A 40 7.96 -5.39 -8.27
CA ASP A 40 7.92 -6.79 -8.68
C ASP A 40 8.53 -7.78 -7.67
N ALA A 41 9.43 -7.29 -6.82
CA ALA A 41 10.07 -8.06 -5.75
C ALA A 41 9.33 -7.95 -4.41
N LEU A 42 8.45 -6.97 -4.25
CA LEU A 42 7.73 -6.70 -3.00
C LEU A 42 6.23 -6.57 -3.28
N ILE A 43 5.55 -7.70 -3.14
CA ILE A 43 4.11 -7.84 -3.28
C ILE A 43 3.63 -8.61 -2.06
N SER A 44 2.59 -8.11 -1.41
CA SER A 44 1.95 -8.78 -0.29
C SER A 44 0.44 -8.84 -0.47
N ASN A 45 -0.17 -9.79 0.21
CA ASN A 45 -1.61 -9.90 0.31
C ASN A 45 -2.01 -10.49 1.66
N GLY A 46 -3.26 -10.27 2.02
CA GLY A 46 -3.77 -10.75 3.29
C GLY A 46 -5.18 -10.29 3.56
N LYS A 47 -5.50 -10.16 4.84
CA LYS A 47 -6.82 -9.69 5.28
C LYS A 47 -6.78 -8.27 5.77
N TRP A 48 -7.88 -7.54 5.58
CA TRP A 48 -8.05 -6.23 6.20
C TRP A 48 -9.33 -6.19 7.03
N GLU A 49 -9.30 -5.36 8.07
CA GLU A 49 -10.46 -5.00 8.88
C GLU A 49 -10.48 -3.48 9.09
N ALA A 50 -11.66 -2.91 9.28
CA ALA A 50 -11.77 -1.50 9.68
C ALA A 50 -11.24 -1.35 11.12
N SER A 51 -10.55 -0.25 11.38
CA SER A 51 -10.11 0.13 12.73
C SER A 51 -10.59 1.54 13.08
N ASP A 52 -10.45 1.95 14.34
CA ASP A 52 -10.79 3.31 14.78
C ASP A 52 -10.01 4.40 14.03
N LYS A 53 -8.83 4.08 13.47
CA LYS A 53 -7.98 5.02 12.74
C LYS A 53 -8.12 4.93 11.22
N GLY A 54 -8.73 3.87 10.70
CA GLY A 54 -8.80 3.60 9.28
C GLY A 54 -8.92 2.11 9.00
N VAL A 55 -7.81 1.48 8.61
CA VAL A 55 -7.78 0.04 8.30
C VAL A 55 -6.58 -0.64 8.93
N LYS A 56 -6.79 -1.86 9.40
CA LYS A 56 -5.72 -2.75 9.84
C LYS A 56 -5.59 -3.88 8.82
N MET A 57 -4.41 -4.00 8.24
CA MET A 57 -4.03 -5.06 7.31
C MET A 57 -3.22 -6.11 8.07
N THR A 58 -3.50 -7.38 7.81
CA THR A 58 -2.80 -8.54 8.35
C THR A 58 -2.29 -9.37 7.19
N ASP A 59 -0.97 -9.40 7.02
CA ASP A 59 -0.28 -10.22 6.04
C ASP A 59 -0.45 -11.70 6.37
N LYS A 60 -0.16 -12.57 5.39
CA LYS A 60 -0.26 -14.03 5.57
C LYS A 60 0.64 -14.61 6.65
N ASP A 61 1.78 -13.99 6.90
CA ASP A 61 2.71 -14.41 7.96
C ASP A 61 2.26 -13.97 9.37
N GLY A 62 1.14 -13.24 9.46
CA GLY A 62 0.57 -12.74 10.71
C GLY A 62 1.05 -11.33 11.08
N SER A 63 1.97 -10.74 10.31
CA SER A 63 2.38 -9.35 10.49
C SER A 63 1.21 -8.41 10.26
N THR A 64 1.14 -7.34 11.04
CA THR A 64 0.03 -6.39 10.95
C THR A 64 0.54 -4.97 10.72
N VAL A 65 -0.13 -4.24 9.83
CA VAL A 65 0.10 -2.82 9.61
C VAL A 65 -1.22 -2.08 9.72
N GLU A 66 -1.25 -1.02 10.52
CA GLU A 66 -2.39 -0.12 10.62
C GLU A 66 -2.15 1.11 9.74
N ALA A 67 -3.07 1.38 8.83
CA ALA A 67 -3.06 2.57 7.99
C ALA A 67 -4.15 3.54 8.44
N ILE A 68 -3.77 4.81 8.53
CA ILE A 68 -4.70 5.90 8.86
C ILE A 68 -5.41 6.32 7.58
N ILE A 69 -6.74 6.47 7.63
CA ILE A 69 -7.52 7.01 6.52
C ILE A 69 -7.96 8.42 6.86
N ASP A 70 -7.61 9.38 5.99
CA ASP A 70 -8.03 10.78 6.08
C ASP A 70 -8.62 11.21 4.73
N GLY A 71 -9.95 11.14 4.65
CA GLY A 71 -10.70 11.40 3.42
C GLY A 71 -10.30 10.46 2.28
N GLU A 72 -9.62 11.00 1.26
CA GLU A 72 -9.14 10.23 0.12
C GLU A 72 -7.72 9.69 0.29
N LYS A 73 -7.05 10.00 1.41
CA LYS A 73 -5.69 9.57 1.69
C LYS A 73 -5.66 8.38 2.63
N MET A 74 -4.74 7.47 2.36
CA MET A 74 -4.32 6.40 3.25
C MET A 74 -2.85 6.60 3.57
N VAL A 75 -2.52 6.59 4.86
CA VAL A 75 -1.17 6.84 5.36
C VAL A 75 -0.68 5.61 6.11
N MET A 76 0.46 5.07 5.68
CA MET A 76 1.17 4.00 6.37
C MET A 76 2.45 4.59 6.96
N ASP A 77 2.55 4.55 8.29
CA ASP A 77 3.69 5.09 9.03
C ASP A 77 4.46 3.93 9.65
N PHE A 78 5.76 3.86 9.34
CA PHE A 78 6.70 2.86 9.85
C PHE A 78 7.78 3.58 10.67
N PRO A 79 7.53 3.86 11.97
CA PRO A 79 8.45 4.62 12.80
C PRO A 79 9.81 3.93 13.01
N GLU A 80 9.83 2.59 13.00
CA GLU A 80 11.06 1.80 13.14
C GLU A 80 12.02 2.03 11.97
N ASP A 81 11.46 2.15 10.76
CA ASP A 81 12.20 2.43 9.52
C ASP A 81 12.26 3.94 9.19
N LYS A 82 11.70 4.79 10.07
CA LYS A 82 11.53 6.24 9.87
C LYS A 82 10.98 6.58 8.50
N THR A 83 10.06 5.76 8.01
CA THR A 83 9.55 5.84 6.65
C THR A 83 8.03 5.93 6.69
N LYS A 84 7.47 6.77 5.83
CA LYS A 84 6.03 6.97 5.73
C LYS A 84 5.62 7.03 4.27
N TYR A 85 4.53 6.35 3.97
CA TYR A 85 3.94 6.30 2.63
C TYR A 85 2.52 6.85 2.66
N GLU A 86 2.24 7.74 1.70
CA GLU A 86 0.91 8.30 1.47
C GLU A 86 0.37 7.75 0.14
N PHE A 87 -0.82 7.17 0.20
CA PHE A 87 -1.56 6.70 -0.95
C PHE A 87 -2.82 7.52 -1.11
N THR A 88 -3.09 8.00 -2.32
CA THR A 88 -4.38 8.63 -2.66
C THR A 88 -5.30 7.62 -3.32
N LYS A 89 -6.58 7.65 -2.93
CA LYS A 89 -7.66 6.86 -3.51
C LYS A 89 -7.83 7.21 -4.99
N THR A 90 -8.02 6.20 -5.82
CA THR A 90 -8.35 6.36 -7.24
C THR A 90 -9.33 5.28 -7.67
N THR A 91 -10.09 5.55 -8.72
CA THR A 91 -10.92 4.57 -9.42
C THR A 91 -10.19 3.94 -10.60
N GLU A 92 -9.01 4.45 -10.96
CA GLU A 92 -8.20 3.88 -12.03
C GLU A 92 -7.55 2.58 -11.58
N LYS A 93 -7.73 1.53 -12.39
CA LYS A 93 -7.08 0.25 -12.15
C LYS A 93 -5.57 0.40 -12.38
N PRO A 94 -4.70 0.10 -11.39
CA PRO A 94 -3.25 0.20 -11.56
C PRO A 94 -2.76 -0.74 -12.68
N LYS A 95 -1.82 -0.28 -13.52
CA LYS A 95 -1.29 -1.07 -14.64
C LYS A 95 -0.68 -2.41 -14.17
N ALA A 96 0.03 -2.40 -13.03
CA ALA A 96 0.64 -3.59 -12.44
C ALA A 96 -0.35 -4.55 -11.74
N TYR A 97 -1.64 -4.20 -11.63
CA TYR A 97 -2.60 -4.97 -10.83
C TYR A 97 -2.75 -6.43 -11.28
N ASP A 98 -2.99 -6.66 -12.58
CA ASP A 98 -3.25 -8.02 -13.08
C ASP A 98 -2.05 -8.95 -12.90
N ASP A 99 -0.84 -8.41 -12.96
CA ASP A 99 0.38 -9.18 -12.73
C ASP A 99 0.66 -9.39 -11.24
N ALA A 100 0.32 -8.42 -10.39
CA ALA A 100 0.39 -8.59 -8.94
C ALA A 100 -0.55 -9.70 -8.45
N VAL A 101 -1.79 -9.72 -8.94
CA VAL A 101 -2.80 -10.76 -8.61
C VAL A 101 -2.30 -12.17 -8.95
N LYS A 102 -1.62 -12.36 -10.10
CA LYS A 102 -1.08 -13.67 -10.49
C LYS A 102 0.06 -14.15 -9.60
N LYS A 103 0.76 -13.23 -8.92
CA LYS A 103 1.93 -13.51 -8.09
C LYS A 103 1.57 -13.78 -6.62
N VAL A 104 0.39 -13.34 -6.17
CA VAL A 104 -0.10 -13.61 -4.82
C VAL A 104 -0.92 -14.89 -4.78
N THR A 105 -0.91 -15.56 -3.62
CA THR A 105 -1.77 -16.72 -3.35
C THR A 105 -2.76 -16.34 -2.26
N TRP A 106 -3.97 -16.91 -2.24
CA TRP A 106 -4.96 -16.64 -1.18
C TRP A 106 -4.99 -17.77 -0.16
#